data_AF-A0A1M5P5W9-F1
#
_entry.id   AF-A0A1M5P5W9-F1
#
_cell.length_a   1.000
_cell.length_b   1.000
_cell.length_c   1.000
_cell.angle_alpha   90.00
_cell.angle_beta   90.00
_cell.angle_gamma   90.00
#
_symmetry.space_group_name_H-M   'P 1'
#
loop_
_entity.id
_entity.type
_entity.pdbx_description
1 polymer ?
#
loop_
_entity_poly.entity_id
_entity_poly.type
_entity_poly.pdbx_seq_one_letter_code
_entity_poly.pdbx_strand_id
1 'polypeptide(L)'
;MNKVIVDCKISDNIKNALINKDLKLFYTKQNKALLEPINSHPDMLVRQLSKRELICDKSNLSYYKSIFNDYDVLPTTNYLEEKYPRDIVLNYVVFKNYFIHNLNFTDKYVLNAYKKRNYKFINVTQGYTKCSVIVGENSLITSDKIIYDKLKNLENILLIDHKQIILKGFDYGFIGGTSGLVNGEILFTGSLKKHSSYREIINFLELNNEKYYFLTDEDIVDFGSIIEIV
;
A
#
# COMPACT_ATOMS: atom_id res chain seq x y z
N MET A 1 -20.92 -5.45 1.27
CA MET A 1 -19.73 -6.02 0.60
C MET A 1 -18.67 -4.93 0.52
N ASN A 2 -17.55 -5.13 1.20
CA ASN A 2 -16.43 -4.18 1.18
C ASN A 2 -15.70 -4.26 -0.17
N LYS A 3 -15.16 -3.14 -0.62
CA LYS A 3 -14.52 -3.01 -1.93
C LYS A 3 -13.02 -2.92 -1.72
N VAL A 4 -12.25 -3.67 -2.50
CA VAL A 4 -10.79 -3.56 -2.49
C VAL A 4 -10.26 -3.35 -3.91
N ILE A 5 -9.23 -2.53 -4.04
CA ILE A 5 -8.41 -2.44 -5.24
C ILE A 5 -7.20 -3.34 -5.07
N VAL A 6 -6.94 -4.17 -6.08
CA VAL A 6 -5.81 -5.10 -6.13
C VAL A 6 -5.10 -4.97 -7.47
N ASP A 7 -3.84 -5.40 -7.51
CA ASP A 7 -3.09 -5.46 -8.76
C ASP A 7 -3.79 -6.37 -9.78
N CYS A 8 -3.83 -5.97 -11.05
CA CYS A 8 -4.37 -6.81 -12.13
C CYS A 8 -3.60 -8.14 -12.36
N LYS A 9 -2.42 -8.30 -11.77
CA LYS A 9 -1.51 -9.44 -11.90
C LYS A 9 -1.53 -10.39 -10.70
N ILE A 10 -2.41 -10.20 -9.71
CA ILE A 10 -2.55 -11.15 -8.59
C ILE A 10 -2.87 -12.57 -9.10
N SER A 11 -2.42 -13.59 -8.38
CA SER A 11 -2.71 -14.98 -8.73
C SER A 11 -4.19 -15.33 -8.50
N ASP A 12 -4.67 -16.38 -9.19
CA ASP A 12 -6.04 -16.88 -8.99
C ASP A 12 -6.27 -17.36 -7.55
N ASN A 13 -5.23 -17.85 -6.86
CA ASN A 13 -5.32 -18.25 -5.45
C ASN A 13 -5.63 -17.06 -4.55
N ILE A 14 -4.92 -15.93 -4.72
CA ILE A 14 -5.18 -14.69 -3.98
C ILE A 14 -6.58 -14.16 -4.31
N LYS A 15 -6.94 -14.12 -5.59
CA LYS A 15 -8.25 -13.67 -6.07
C LYS A 15 -9.39 -14.48 -5.44
N ASN A 16 -9.30 -15.80 -5.47
CA ASN A 16 -10.32 -16.69 -4.91
C ASN A 16 -10.42 -16.54 -3.38
N ALA A 17 -9.29 -16.41 -2.69
CA ALA A 17 -9.27 -16.17 -1.24
C ALA A 17 -9.99 -14.86 -0.86
N LEU A 18 -9.76 -13.77 -1.61
CA LEU A 18 -10.46 -12.50 -1.36
C LEU A 18 -11.96 -12.59 -1.66
N ILE A 19 -12.37 -13.26 -2.74
CA ILE A 19 -13.79 -13.49 -3.07
C ILE A 19 -14.48 -14.32 -1.98
N ASN A 20 -13.83 -15.35 -1.48
CA ASN A 20 -14.34 -16.19 -0.39
C ASN A 20 -14.51 -15.42 0.94
N LYS A 21 -13.84 -14.26 1.08
CA LYS A 21 -14.02 -13.32 2.19
C LYS A 21 -15.09 -12.26 1.93
N ASP A 22 -15.95 -12.46 0.92
CA ASP A 22 -17.03 -11.53 0.54
C ASP A 22 -16.51 -10.12 0.19
N LEU A 23 -15.38 -10.04 -0.52
CA LEU A 23 -14.80 -8.79 -0.99
C LEU A 23 -15.09 -8.55 -2.47
N LYS A 24 -15.52 -7.33 -2.80
CA LYS A 24 -15.64 -6.86 -4.18
C LYS A 24 -14.28 -6.44 -4.70
N LEU A 25 -13.79 -7.12 -5.73
CA LEU A 25 -12.50 -6.80 -6.35
C LEU A 25 -12.63 -5.77 -7.47
N PHE A 26 -11.80 -4.75 -7.40
CA PHE A 26 -11.48 -3.85 -8.50
C PHE A 26 -10.00 -4.01 -8.85
N TYR A 27 -9.68 -4.01 -10.13
CA TYR A 27 -8.31 -4.22 -10.58
C TYR A 27 -7.72 -2.89 -11.03
N THR A 28 -6.41 -2.76 -10.88
CA THR A 28 -5.68 -1.63 -11.47
C THR A 28 -5.56 -1.78 -12.98
N LYS A 29 -5.25 -0.67 -13.65
CA LYS A 29 -4.81 -0.66 -15.04
C LYS A 29 -3.35 -0.22 -15.09
N GLN A 30 -2.53 -0.97 -15.82
CA GLN A 30 -1.10 -0.67 -15.95
C GLN A 30 -0.85 0.75 -16.46
N ASN A 31 0.06 1.48 -15.81
CA ASN A 31 0.61 2.74 -16.32
C ASN A 31 1.95 2.47 -17.02
N LYS A 32 1.96 2.51 -18.36
CA LYS A 32 3.14 2.21 -19.18
C LYS A 32 4.32 3.18 -19.01
N ALA A 33 4.13 4.30 -18.31
CA ALA A 33 5.22 5.21 -17.98
C ALA A 33 6.06 4.75 -16.77
N LEU A 34 5.65 3.67 -16.08
CA LEU A 34 6.37 3.09 -14.94
C LEU A 34 7.05 1.77 -15.32
N LEU A 35 8.07 1.38 -14.54
CA LEU A 35 8.75 0.10 -14.68
C LEU A 35 7.77 -1.06 -14.53
N GLU A 36 7.90 -2.05 -15.42
CA GLU A 36 6.96 -3.17 -15.54
C GLU A 36 6.61 -3.86 -14.22
N PRO A 37 7.56 -4.15 -13.31
CA PRO A 37 7.23 -4.87 -12.08
C PRO A 37 6.25 -4.11 -11.18
N ILE A 38 6.29 -2.78 -11.18
CA ILE A 38 5.48 -1.92 -10.30
C ILE A 38 4.37 -1.17 -11.05
N ASN A 39 4.28 -1.32 -12.38
CA ASN A 39 3.42 -0.47 -13.21
C ASN A 39 1.92 -0.72 -13.04
N SER A 40 1.53 -1.74 -12.29
CA SER A 40 0.15 -2.07 -11.93
C SER A 40 -0.11 -1.97 -10.42
N HIS A 41 0.90 -1.64 -9.61
CA HIS A 41 0.78 -1.64 -8.15
C HIS A 41 -0.29 -0.62 -7.68
N PRO A 42 -1.34 -1.05 -6.95
CA PRO A 42 -2.38 -0.15 -6.44
C PRO A 42 -1.83 1.04 -5.67
N ASP A 43 -0.86 0.83 -4.78
CA ASP A 43 -0.25 1.86 -3.95
C ASP A 43 0.59 2.90 -4.71
N MET A 44 0.86 2.65 -5.99
CA MET A 44 1.46 3.60 -6.93
C MET A 44 0.41 4.38 -7.72
N LEU A 45 -0.75 3.77 -7.97
CA LEU A 45 -1.68 4.23 -9.02
C LEU A 45 -2.96 4.85 -8.50
N VAL A 46 -3.46 4.47 -7.33
CA VAL A 46 -4.78 4.91 -6.88
C VAL A 46 -4.91 4.86 -5.37
N ARG A 47 -5.52 5.89 -4.80
CA ARG A 47 -5.75 6.02 -3.35
C ARG A 47 -7.11 6.61 -3.06
N GLN A 48 -7.73 6.13 -1.99
CA GLN A 48 -8.88 6.82 -1.43
C GLN A 48 -8.43 8.07 -0.67
N LEU A 49 -9.11 9.19 -0.93
CA LEU A 49 -8.91 10.45 -0.21
C LEU A 49 -10.00 10.69 0.81
N SER A 50 -11.24 10.31 0.53
CA SER A 50 -12.37 10.40 1.45
C SER A 50 -13.45 9.38 1.09
N LYS A 51 -14.55 9.33 1.85
CA LYS A 51 -15.69 8.43 1.58
C LYS A 51 -16.27 8.55 0.17
N ARG A 52 -16.04 9.66 -0.54
CA ARG A 52 -16.56 9.90 -1.89
C ARG A 52 -15.50 10.28 -2.91
N GLU A 53 -14.23 10.37 -2.52
CA GLU A 53 -13.16 10.85 -3.40
C GLU A 53 -12.05 9.80 -3.52
N LEU A 54 -11.68 9.51 -4.76
CA LEU A 54 -10.48 8.77 -5.12
C LEU A 54 -9.53 9.71 -5.85
N ILE A 55 -8.23 9.51 -5.68
CA ILE A 55 -7.21 10.06 -6.56
C ILE A 55 -6.52 8.93 -7.29
N CYS A 56 -6.30 9.08 -8.59
CA CYS A 56 -5.60 8.09 -9.40
C CYS A 56 -4.53 8.74 -10.27
N ASP A 57 -3.61 7.92 -10.78
CA ASP A 57 -2.64 8.34 -11.76
C ASP A 57 -3.36 8.95 -12.99
N LYS A 58 -2.85 10.10 -13.42
CA LYS A 58 -3.48 10.90 -14.48
C LYS A 58 -3.64 10.14 -15.80
N SER A 59 -2.75 9.20 -16.10
CA SER A 59 -2.78 8.40 -17.34
C SER A 59 -3.98 7.46 -17.41
N ASN A 60 -4.46 6.98 -16.26
CA ASN A 60 -5.58 6.04 -16.18
C ASN A 60 -6.91 6.67 -15.73
N LEU A 61 -7.03 8.00 -15.72
CA LEU A 61 -8.22 8.69 -15.22
C LEU A 61 -9.54 8.16 -15.80
N SER A 62 -9.62 8.01 -17.13
CA SER A 62 -10.84 7.53 -17.80
C SER A 62 -11.22 6.10 -17.39
N TYR A 63 -10.22 5.26 -17.12
CA TYR A 63 -10.44 3.89 -16.65
C TYR A 63 -11.04 3.90 -15.24
N TYR A 64 -10.41 4.61 -14.31
CA TYR A 64 -10.88 4.66 -12.93
C TYR A 64 -12.27 5.32 -12.80
N LYS A 65 -12.56 6.37 -13.60
CA LYS A 65 -13.91 6.94 -13.70
C LYS A 65 -14.97 5.93 -14.18
N SER A 66 -14.60 5.02 -15.07
CA SER A 66 -15.54 4.02 -15.60
C SER A 66 -15.91 2.93 -14.59
N ILE A 67 -14.98 2.54 -13.71
CA ILE A 67 -15.21 1.48 -12.72
C ILE A 67 -15.65 2.03 -11.35
N PHE A 68 -15.38 3.31 -11.07
CA PHE A 68 -15.78 4.02 -9.86
C PHE A 68 -16.72 5.19 -10.17
N ASN A 69 -17.80 4.93 -10.90
CA ASN A 69 -18.80 5.92 -11.30
C ASN A 69 -19.52 6.61 -10.10
N ASP A 70 -19.58 5.94 -8.94
CA ASP A 70 -20.17 6.47 -7.71
C ASP A 70 -19.21 7.36 -6.89
N TYR A 71 -17.96 7.55 -7.35
CA TYR A 71 -16.93 8.34 -6.68
C TYR A 71 -16.54 9.55 -7.53
N ASP A 72 -16.10 10.63 -6.86
CA ASP A 72 -15.34 11.67 -7.52
C ASP A 72 -13.90 11.21 -7.70
N VAL A 73 -13.55 10.84 -8.94
CA VAL A 73 -12.22 10.36 -9.30
C VAL A 73 -11.39 11.51 -9.85
N LEU A 74 -10.43 11.94 -9.05
CA LEU A 74 -9.49 13.02 -9.34
C LEU A 74 -8.19 12.46 -9.94
N PRO A 75 -7.59 13.11 -10.95
CA PRO A 75 -6.26 12.76 -11.39
C PRO A 75 -5.18 13.35 -10.48
N THR A 76 -4.01 12.73 -10.44
CA THR A 76 -2.78 13.38 -9.99
C THR A 76 -2.52 14.67 -10.77
N THR A 77 -1.91 15.65 -10.10
CA THR A 77 -1.56 16.96 -10.68
C THR A 77 -0.68 16.79 -11.91
N ASN A 78 0.35 15.96 -11.77
CA ASN A 78 1.32 15.63 -12.79
C ASN A 78 1.15 14.18 -13.25
N TYR A 79 1.65 13.88 -14.44
CA TYR A 79 1.84 12.50 -14.87
C TYR A 79 2.94 11.85 -14.02
N LEU A 80 2.78 10.55 -13.75
CA LEU A 80 3.85 9.75 -13.17
C LEU A 80 4.90 9.49 -14.25
N GLU A 81 6.16 9.40 -13.84
CA GLU A 81 7.29 9.11 -14.72
C GLU A 81 8.12 7.98 -14.12
N GLU A 82 8.75 7.17 -14.97
CA GLU A 82 9.54 6.00 -14.58
C GLU A 82 10.63 6.32 -13.55
N LYS A 83 11.28 7.49 -13.68
CA LYS A 83 12.45 7.83 -12.89
C LYS A 83 12.05 8.28 -11.48
N TYR A 84 12.54 7.56 -10.48
CA TYR A 84 12.47 7.99 -9.09
C TYR A 84 13.04 9.42 -8.91
N PRO A 85 12.36 10.30 -8.14
CA PRO A 85 11.17 10.06 -7.31
C PRO A 85 9.83 10.50 -7.95
N ARG A 86 9.71 10.48 -9.28
CA ARG A 86 8.49 10.94 -9.98
C ARG A 86 7.42 9.86 -10.16
N ASP A 87 7.71 8.63 -9.77
CA ASP A 87 6.79 7.51 -9.72
C ASP A 87 6.05 7.39 -8.38
N ILE A 88 6.67 7.81 -7.28
CA ILE A 88 6.16 7.63 -5.90
C ILE A 88 5.09 8.64 -5.45
N VAL A 89 4.47 9.38 -6.38
CA VAL A 89 3.58 10.52 -6.10
C VAL A 89 2.40 10.18 -5.17
N LEU A 90 1.91 8.92 -5.21
CA LEU A 90 0.81 8.41 -4.40
C LEU A 90 1.24 7.36 -3.35
N ASN A 91 2.53 7.06 -3.21
CA ASN A 91 3.03 5.97 -2.38
C ASN A 91 3.21 6.34 -0.89
N TYR A 92 2.27 7.12 -0.34
CA TYR A 92 2.30 7.64 1.03
C TYR A 92 1.62 6.70 2.04
N VAL A 93 2.08 6.69 3.29
CA VAL A 93 1.40 5.99 4.38
C VAL A 93 0.46 6.95 5.11
N VAL A 94 -0.71 6.44 5.47
CA VAL A 94 -1.62 7.05 6.43
C VAL A 94 -1.83 6.06 7.55
N PHE A 95 -1.57 6.50 8.78
CA PHE A 95 -1.79 5.67 9.96
C PHE A 95 -2.27 6.56 11.11
N LYS A 96 -3.44 6.26 11.67
CA LYS A 96 -4.13 7.12 12.63
C LYS A 96 -4.21 8.56 12.09
N ASN A 97 -3.58 9.52 12.75
CA ASN A 97 -3.50 10.92 12.34
C ASN A 97 -2.15 11.32 11.71
N TYR A 98 -1.31 10.35 11.31
CA TYR A 98 -0.03 10.61 10.66
C TYR A 98 -0.12 10.43 9.15
N PHE A 99 0.51 11.36 8.43
CA PHE A 99 0.77 11.28 7.00
C PHE A 99 2.29 11.17 6.81
N ILE A 100 2.78 10.06 6.28
CA ILE A 100 4.22 9.77 6.16
C ILE A 100 4.58 9.62 4.70
N HIS A 101 5.47 10.46 4.20
CA HIS A 101 5.99 10.39 2.83
C HIS A 101 7.20 11.30 2.64
N ASN A 102 7.81 11.26 1.45
CA ASN A 102 8.64 12.35 0.98
C ASN A 102 7.74 13.50 0.51
N LEU A 103 7.59 14.52 1.35
CA LEU A 103 6.60 15.59 1.16
C LEU A 103 6.89 16.50 -0.04
N ASN A 104 8.11 16.47 -0.57
CA ASN A 104 8.47 17.21 -1.78
C ASN A 104 7.92 16.55 -3.06
N PHE A 105 7.60 15.26 -3.00
CA PHE A 105 7.16 14.47 -4.16
C PHE A 105 5.73 13.92 -4.03
N THR A 106 5.06 14.17 -2.91
CA THR A 106 3.62 13.92 -2.78
C THR A 106 2.82 14.83 -3.72
N ASP A 107 1.73 14.30 -4.29
CA ASP A 107 0.77 15.12 -5.02
C ASP A 107 0.23 16.30 -4.18
N LYS A 108 0.10 17.48 -4.81
CA LYS A 108 -0.34 18.70 -4.12
C LYS A 108 -1.78 18.63 -3.62
N TYR A 109 -2.69 17.98 -4.35
CA TYR A 109 -4.07 17.79 -3.89
C TYR A 109 -4.11 16.91 -2.64
N VAL A 110 -3.32 15.84 -2.63
CA VAL A 110 -3.17 14.94 -1.47
C VAL A 110 -2.68 15.73 -0.25
N LEU A 111 -1.57 16.45 -0.37
CA LEU A 111 -1.03 17.24 0.74
C LEU A 111 -2.07 18.22 1.29
N ASN A 112 -2.78 18.93 0.42
CA ASN A 112 -3.79 19.89 0.84
C ASN A 112 -4.99 19.21 1.52
N ALA A 113 -5.43 18.05 1.04
CA ALA A 113 -6.51 17.28 1.64
C ALA A 113 -6.17 16.85 3.06
N TYR A 114 -4.97 16.31 3.30
CA TYR A 114 -4.54 15.87 4.63
C TYR A 114 -4.21 17.04 5.57
N LYS A 115 -3.71 18.17 5.06
CA LYS A 115 -3.54 19.41 5.84
C LYS A 115 -4.87 19.94 6.37
N LYS A 116 -5.90 20.01 5.52
CA LYS A 116 -7.26 20.45 5.92
C LYS A 116 -7.88 19.56 7.00
N ARG A 117 -7.45 18.31 7.10
CA ARG A 117 -7.90 17.33 8.11
C ARG A 117 -6.99 17.27 9.34
N ASN A 118 -6.04 18.20 9.47
CA ASN A 118 -5.13 18.31 10.61
C ASN A 118 -4.26 17.07 10.87
N TYR A 119 -3.85 16.37 9.81
CA TYR A 119 -2.88 15.28 9.94
C TYR A 119 -1.49 15.83 10.32
N LYS A 120 -0.77 15.04 11.12
CA LYS A 120 0.65 15.29 11.43
C LYS A 120 1.50 14.75 10.29
N PHE A 121 2.24 15.63 9.64
CA PHE A 121 3.10 15.28 8.51
C PHE A 121 4.47 14.83 9.00
N ILE A 122 4.88 13.62 8.62
CA ILE A 122 6.20 13.05 8.90
C ILE A 122 6.95 12.97 7.57
N ASN A 123 7.91 13.86 7.40
CA ASN A 123 8.76 13.87 6.21
C ASN A 123 9.89 12.84 6.34
N VAL A 124 10.01 11.98 5.33
CA VAL A 124 11.09 11.01 5.18
C VAL A 124 11.74 11.16 3.81
N THR A 125 13.01 10.76 3.67
CA THR A 125 13.71 10.82 2.37
C THR A 125 13.28 9.69 1.43
N GLN A 126 12.93 8.53 1.97
CA GLN A 126 12.35 7.40 1.23
C GLN A 126 10.99 7.77 0.65
N GLY A 127 10.78 7.46 -0.65
CA GLY A 127 9.54 7.74 -1.36
C GLY A 127 8.57 6.55 -1.39
N TYR A 128 9.08 5.32 -1.42
CA TYR A 128 8.24 4.12 -1.46
C TYR A 128 7.66 3.76 -0.07
N THR A 129 7.09 4.74 0.64
CA THR A 129 6.70 4.54 2.04
C THR A 129 5.57 3.54 2.19
N LYS A 130 4.57 3.54 1.31
CA LYS A 130 3.46 2.57 1.40
C LYS A 130 3.91 1.18 1.01
N CYS A 131 4.80 1.05 0.02
CA CYS A 131 5.41 -0.23 -0.29
C CYS A 131 6.28 -0.72 0.88
N SER A 132 6.95 0.16 1.62
CA SER A 132 7.88 -0.21 2.70
C SER A 132 7.24 -0.49 4.06
N VAL A 133 5.93 -0.26 4.21
CA VAL A 133 5.25 -0.30 5.53
C VAL A 133 3.96 -1.12 5.46
N ILE A 134 3.89 -2.19 6.26
CA ILE A 134 2.62 -2.81 6.62
C ILE A 134 1.91 -1.86 7.59
N VAL A 135 0.64 -1.58 7.28
CA VAL A 135 -0.22 -0.77 8.13
C VAL A 135 -1.22 -1.71 8.80
N GLY A 136 -1.13 -1.86 10.11
CA GLY A 136 -2.12 -2.54 10.94
C GLY A 136 -3.18 -1.57 11.48
N GLU A 137 -4.06 -2.07 12.33
CA GLU A 137 -5.03 -1.25 13.05
C GLU A 137 -4.36 -0.50 14.21
N ASN A 138 -3.42 -1.16 14.91
CA ASN A 138 -2.79 -0.68 16.13
C ASN A 138 -1.29 -0.38 15.99
N SER A 139 -0.64 -0.92 14.96
CA SER A 139 0.80 -0.95 14.80
C SER A 139 1.26 -0.88 13.34
N LEU A 140 2.56 -0.69 13.16
CA LEU A 140 3.25 -0.63 11.87
C LEU A 140 4.38 -1.65 11.82
N ILE A 141 4.70 -2.15 10.63
CA ILE A 141 5.91 -2.96 10.41
C ILE A 141 6.62 -2.42 9.18
N THR A 142 7.94 -2.21 9.27
CA THR A 142 8.72 -1.68 8.16
C THR A 142 10.08 -2.34 8.06
N SER A 143 10.61 -2.41 6.84
CA SER A 143 12.01 -2.74 6.59
C SER A 143 12.89 -1.50 6.39
N ASP A 144 12.30 -0.29 6.35
CA ASP A 144 13.03 0.96 6.16
C ASP A 144 13.41 1.58 7.51
N LYS A 145 14.73 1.66 7.75
CA LYS A 145 15.28 2.19 9.00
C LYS A 145 14.97 3.68 9.21
N ILE A 146 14.86 4.48 8.14
CA ILE A 146 14.57 5.92 8.24
C ILE A 146 13.13 6.11 8.71
N ILE A 147 12.19 5.34 8.15
CA ILE A 147 10.79 5.33 8.58
C ILE A 147 10.69 4.87 10.04
N TYR A 148 11.36 3.76 10.39
CA TYR A 148 11.40 3.25 11.76
C TYR A 148 11.91 4.29 12.77
N ASP A 149 13.06 4.91 12.50
CA ASP A 149 13.68 5.88 13.40
C ASP A 149 12.79 7.12 13.63
N LYS A 150 11.98 7.50 12.65
CA LYS A 150 11.01 8.60 12.76
C LYS A 150 9.76 8.25 13.57
N LEU A 151 9.35 6.98 13.58
CA LEU A 151 8.07 6.54 14.13
C LEU A 151 8.18 5.81 15.47
N LYS A 152 9.34 5.22 15.80
CA LYS A 152 9.52 4.36 16.99
C LYS A 152 9.20 5.00 18.35
N ASN A 153 9.26 6.33 18.43
CA ASN A 153 8.92 7.08 19.66
C ASN A 153 7.49 7.66 19.62
N LEU A 154 6.76 7.43 18.52
CA LEU A 154 5.41 7.96 18.28
C LEU A 154 4.36 6.85 18.25
N GLU A 155 4.71 5.68 17.73
CA GLU A 155 3.81 4.57 17.46
C GLU A 155 4.49 3.22 17.67
N ASN A 156 3.67 2.17 17.85
CA ASN A 156 4.15 0.80 17.89
C ASN A 156 4.61 0.41 16.48
N ILE A 157 5.92 0.22 16.32
CA ILE A 157 6.51 -0.13 15.04
C ILE A 157 7.62 -1.17 15.20
N LEU A 158 7.61 -2.17 14.33
CA LEU A 158 8.66 -3.19 14.22
C LEU A 158 9.57 -2.90 13.02
N LEU A 159 10.88 -2.97 13.24
CA LEU A 159 11.87 -3.01 12.17
C LEU A 159 12.19 -4.47 11.82
N ILE A 160 12.13 -4.82 10.54
CA ILE A 160 12.42 -6.17 10.03
C ILE A 160 13.53 -6.15 8.96
N ASP A 161 13.96 -7.34 8.54
CA ASP A 161 14.79 -7.51 7.34
C ASP A 161 13.98 -7.14 6.07
N HIS A 162 14.69 -6.75 5.01
CA HIS A 162 14.09 -6.24 3.76
C HIS A 162 14.05 -7.29 2.63
N LYS A 163 14.61 -8.48 2.84
CA LYS A 163 14.79 -9.50 1.80
C LYS A 163 13.67 -10.55 1.83
N GLN A 164 13.79 -11.57 0.98
CA GLN A 164 12.88 -12.73 0.90
C GLN A 164 11.42 -12.41 0.53
N ILE A 165 11.19 -11.26 -0.10
CA ILE A 165 9.91 -10.90 -0.71
C ILE A 165 10.08 -10.97 -2.22
N ILE A 166 9.20 -11.69 -2.91
CA ILE A 166 9.28 -11.87 -4.34
C ILE A 166 8.71 -10.62 -5.04
N LEU A 167 9.49 -10.05 -5.96
CA LEU A 167 9.02 -9.07 -6.95
C LEU A 167 9.75 -9.34 -8.26
N LYS A 168 9.04 -9.86 -9.26
CA LYS A 168 9.66 -10.27 -10.52
C LYS A 168 10.27 -9.05 -11.23
N GLY A 169 11.58 -9.10 -11.51
CA GLY A 169 12.32 -8.00 -12.15
C GLY A 169 13.17 -7.17 -11.19
N PHE A 170 13.12 -7.47 -9.89
CA PHE A 170 13.99 -6.89 -8.86
C PHE A 170 14.60 -8.00 -7.98
N ASP A 171 15.63 -7.67 -7.20
CA ASP A 171 16.26 -8.60 -6.26
C ASP A 171 15.31 -8.99 -5.10
N TYR A 172 14.42 -8.08 -4.72
CA TYR A 172 13.40 -8.26 -3.70
C TYR A 172 12.29 -7.21 -3.84
N GLY A 173 11.10 -7.52 -3.33
CA GLY A 173 9.99 -6.59 -3.16
C GLY A 173 9.95 -5.93 -1.78
N PHE A 174 8.89 -5.17 -1.48
CA PHE A 174 8.72 -4.51 -0.18
C PHE A 174 7.55 -5.06 0.64
N ILE A 175 7.72 -5.07 1.97
CA ILE A 175 6.79 -5.72 2.90
C ILE A 175 5.39 -5.07 2.97
N GLY A 176 5.30 -3.76 2.81
CA GLY A 176 4.01 -3.07 2.75
C GLY A 176 3.22 -3.40 1.48
N GLY A 177 3.91 -3.67 0.37
CA GLY A 177 3.32 -4.06 -0.91
C GLY A 177 2.76 -5.49 -0.93
N THR A 178 3.10 -6.31 0.06
CA THR A 178 2.56 -7.67 0.25
C THR A 178 1.30 -7.72 1.12
N SER A 179 0.74 -6.56 1.51
CA SER A 179 -0.34 -6.52 2.50
C SER A 179 -1.39 -5.43 2.27
N GLY A 180 -2.52 -5.56 2.97
CA GLY A 180 -3.48 -4.46 3.13
C GLY A 180 -4.37 -4.64 4.35
N LEU A 181 -4.70 -3.53 5.01
CA LEU A 181 -5.67 -3.50 6.10
C LEU A 181 -7.07 -3.43 5.51
N VAL A 182 -7.88 -4.45 5.76
CA VAL A 182 -9.25 -4.57 5.22
C VAL A 182 -10.17 -4.94 6.38
N ASN A 183 -11.10 -4.07 6.75
CA ASN A 183 -12.00 -4.25 7.91
C ASN A 183 -11.29 -4.59 9.22
N GLY A 184 -10.16 -3.94 9.50
CA GLY A 184 -9.36 -4.19 10.71
C GLY A 184 -8.58 -5.50 10.70
N GLU A 185 -8.50 -6.21 9.57
CA GLU A 185 -7.67 -7.40 9.41
C GLU A 185 -6.59 -7.16 8.34
N ILE A 186 -5.34 -7.47 8.67
CA ILE A 186 -4.21 -7.40 7.74
C ILE A 186 -4.23 -8.63 6.84
N LEU A 187 -4.46 -8.43 5.55
CA LEU A 187 -4.42 -9.49 4.56
C LEU A 187 -3.03 -9.53 3.93
N PHE A 188 -2.34 -10.66 4.04
CA PHE A 188 -1.05 -10.91 3.40
C PHE A 188 -1.23 -11.68 2.09
N THR A 189 -0.50 -11.28 1.05
CA THR A 189 -0.55 -11.90 -0.29
C THR A 189 0.00 -13.32 -0.33
N GLY A 190 0.76 -13.74 0.68
CA GLY A 190 1.32 -15.09 0.79
C GLY A 190 2.05 -15.30 2.12
N SER A 191 2.58 -16.50 2.30
CA SER A 191 3.22 -16.98 3.52
C SER A 191 4.55 -16.30 3.81
N LEU A 192 4.71 -15.84 5.06
CA LEU A 192 5.96 -15.29 5.59
C LEU A 192 6.95 -16.36 6.09
N LYS A 193 6.63 -17.66 6.02
CA LYS A 193 7.45 -18.73 6.66
C LYS A 193 8.93 -18.75 6.22
N LYS A 194 9.25 -18.25 5.02
CA LYS A 194 10.63 -18.15 4.48
C LYS A 194 11.32 -16.82 4.77
N HIS A 195 10.61 -15.84 5.32
CA HIS A 195 11.16 -14.54 5.67
C HIS A 195 11.97 -14.65 6.96
N SER A 196 13.15 -14.03 7.01
CA SER A 196 14.06 -14.13 8.18
C SER A 196 13.42 -13.60 9.46
N SER A 197 12.61 -12.55 9.34
CA SER A 197 11.86 -11.94 10.46
C SER A 197 10.47 -12.56 10.73
N TYR A 198 10.18 -13.78 10.24
CA TYR A 198 8.84 -14.37 10.36
C TYR A 198 8.33 -14.41 11.81
N ARG A 199 9.14 -14.93 12.73
CA ARG A 199 8.74 -15.11 14.14
C ARG A 199 8.54 -13.76 14.82
N GLU A 200 9.41 -12.79 14.55
CA GLU A 200 9.32 -11.44 15.07
C GLU A 200 8.04 -10.75 14.60
N ILE A 201 7.68 -10.90 13.31
CA ILE A 201 6.45 -10.35 12.75
C ILE A 201 5.23 -10.96 13.46
N ILE A 202 5.13 -12.28 13.53
CA ILE A 202 3.96 -12.94 14.15
C ILE A 202 3.83 -12.55 15.63
N ASN A 203 4.91 -12.63 16.40
CA ASN A 203 4.89 -12.24 17.81
C ASN A 203 4.49 -10.77 17.98
N PHE A 204 4.96 -9.88 17.11
CA PHE A 204 4.62 -8.46 17.18
C PHE A 204 3.16 -8.19 16.85
N LEU A 205 2.60 -8.85 15.83
CA LEU A 205 1.18 -8.75 15.49
C LEU A 205 0.31 -9.21 16.66
N GLU A 206 0.64 -10.35 17.27
CA GLU A 206 -0.08 -10.89 18.42
C GLU A 206 -0.02 -9.97 19.65
N LEU A 207 1.18 -9.45 19.99
CA LEU A 207 1.35 -8.51 21.10
C LEU A 207 0.57 -7.20 20.92
N ASN A 208 0.34 -6.78 19.67
CA ASN A 208 -0.42 -5.57 19.34
C ASN A 208 -1.91 -5.84 19.05
N ASN A 209 -2.39 -7.07 19.29
CA ASN A 209 -3.76 -7.49 18.99
C ASN A 209 -4.18 -7.23 17.53
N GLU A 210 -3.25 -7.38 16.59
CA GLU A 210 -3.54 -7.26 15.17
C GLU A 210 -4.20 -8.55 14.67
N LYS A 211 -5.32 -8.41 13.96
CA LYS A 211 -5.89 -9.52 13.19
C LYS A 211 -5.13 -9.63 11.87
N TYR A 212 -4.80 -10.84 11.47
CA TYR A 212 -4.13 -11.07 10.20
C TYR A 212 -4.56 -12.38 9.54
N TYR A 213 -4.46 -12.43 8.22
CA TYR A 213 -4.79 -13.59 7.41
C TYR A 213 -3.85 -13.71 6.20
N PHE A 214 -3.31 -14.90 5.97
CA PHE A 214 -2.53 -15.21 4.77
C PHE A 214 -3.47 -15.71 3.68
N LEU A 215 -3.51 -15.03 2.53
CA LEU A 215 -4.42 -15.35 1.43
C LEU A 215 -4.05 -16.66 0.69
N THR A 216 -2.82 -17.12 0.84
CA THR A 216 -2.31 -18.38 0.29
C THR A 216 -1.11 -18.86 1.11
N ASP A 217 -0.81 -20.16 1.04
CA ASP A 217 0.39 -20.78 1.61
C ASP A 217 1.64 -20.64 0.72
N GLU A 218 1.47 -20.10 -0.50
CA GLU A 218 2.58 -19.80 -1.42
C GLU A 218 3.53 -18.73 -0.86
N ASP A 219 4.71 -18.58 -1.48
CA ASP A 219 5.69 -17.58 -1.10
C ASP A 219 5.11 -16.15 -1.20
N ILE A 220 5.51 -15.29 -0.27
CA ILE A 220 5.02 -13.91 -0.24
C ILE A 220 5.53 -13.09 -1.43
N VAL A 221 4.60 -12.46 -2.14
CA VAL A 221 4.86 -11.65 -3.34
C VAL A 221 4.36 -10.23 -3.14
N ASP A 222 5.17 -9.25 -3.55
CA ASP A 222 4.77 -7.84 -3.58
C ASP A 222 3.87 -7.59 -4.79
N PHE A 223 2.63 -7.17 -4.52
CA PHE A 223 1.63 -6.80 -5.51
C PHE A 223 1.15 -5.35 -5.32
N GLY A 224 1.93 -4.49 -4.65
CA GLY A 224 1.57 -3.08 -4.53
C GLY A 224 0.41 -2.77 -3.60
N SER A 225 0.29 -3.53 -2.50
CA SER A 225 -0.73 -3.41 -1.47
C SER A 225 -2.14 -3.83 -1.91
N ILE A 226 -2.95 -4.27 -0.94
CA ILE A 226 -4.40 -4.39 -1.08
C ILE A 226 -5.02 -3.12 -0.51
N ILE A 227 -5.81 -2.38 -1.30
CA ILE A 227 -6.35 -1.08 -0.89
C ILE A 227 -7.85 -1.19 -0.66
N GLU A 228 -8.29 -1.09 0.59
CA GLU A 228 -9.70 -0.97 0.91
C GLU A 228 -10.27 0.39 0.46
N ILE A 229 -11.49 0.37 -0.06
CA ILE A 229 -12.31 1.54 -0.34
C ILE A 229 -13.55 1.48 0.55
N VAL A 230 -13.70 2.50 1.40
CA VAL A 230 -14.79 2.64 2.38
C VAL A 230 -15.83 3.67 1.97
#